data_AF-A0A661MU33-F1
#
_entry.id   AF-A0A661MU33-F1
#
_cell.length_a   1.000
_cell.length_b   1.000
_cell.length_c   1.000
_cell.angle_alpha   90.00
_cell.angle_beta   90.00
_cell.angle_gamma   90.00
#
_symmetry.space_group_name_H-M   'P 1'
#
loop_
_entity.id
_entity.type
_entity.pdbx_description
1 polymer ?
#
loop_
_entity_poly.entity_id
_entity_poly.type
_entity_poly.pdbx_seq_one_letter_code
_entity_poly.pdbx_strand_id
1 'polypeptide(L)' 'MLRGTSTLRRIRVMLGAYNGSHARSAGVSTYRDRHVEVERVANTAWMDIDGEAPGVGPAEFRIHDRALRVIGIGPEFV' A
#
# COMPACT_ATOMS: atom_id res chain seq x y z
N MET A 1 1.66 -2.66 6.25
CA MET A 1 2.89 -2.00 6.76
C MET A 1 3.93 -3.05 7.13
N LEU A 2 5.18 -2.91 6.66
CA LEU A 2 6.33 -3.71 7.10
C LEU A 2 7.03 -2.98 8.24
N ARG A 3 7.08 -3.57 9.44
CA ARG A 3 7.84 -2.99 10.55
C ARG A 3 9.35 -3.09 10.28
N GLY A 4 10.16 -2.27 10.94
CA GLY A 4 11.63 -2.37 10.83
C GLY A 4 12.10 -3.80 11.16
N THR A 5 12.52 -4.55 10.14
CA THR A 5 13.04 -5.92 10.30
C THR A 5 14.44 -6.02 9.71
N SER A 6 15.24 -6.97 10.21
CA SER A 6 16.52 -7.31 9.60
C SER A 6 16.37 -7.72 8.13
N THR A 7 17.43 -7.53 7.35
CA THR A 7 17.49 -7.84 5.91
C THR A 7 17.07 -9.28 5.61
N LEU A 8 17.55 -10.27 6.38
CA LEU A 8 17.19 -11.67 6.21
C LEU A 8 15.69 -11.94 6.41
N ARG A 9 15.06 -11.25 7.38
CA ARG A 9 13.61 -11.35 7.58
C ARG A 9 12.86 -10.71 6.41
N ARG A 10 13.34 -9.59 5.85
CA ARG A 10 12.72 -8.96 4.66
C ARG A 10 12.74 -9.89 3.44
N ILE A 11 13.89 -10.52 3.15
CA ILE A 11 14.02 -11.44 2.01
C ILE A 11 12.97 -12.56 2.08
N ARG A 12 12.75 -13.13 3.27
CA ARG A 12 11.77 -14.20 3.45
C ARG A 12 10.34 -13.72 3.21
N VAL A 13 10.00 -12.49 3.60
CA VAL A 13 8.68 -11.90 3.31
C VAL A 13 8.52 -11.66 1.81
N MET A 14 9.57 -11.17 1.13
CA MET A 14 9.54 -10.89 -0.32
C MET A 14 9.31 -12.16 -1.15
N LEU A 15 9.88 -13.30 -0.77
CA LEU A 15 9.59 -14.58 -1.43
C LEU A 15 8.09 -14.95 -1.33
N GLY A 16 7.45 -14.62 -0.21
CA GLY A 16 6.01 -14.77 -0.05
C GLY A 16 5.18 -13.74 -0.82
N ALA A 17 5.76 -12.65 -1.30
CA ALA A 17 5.04 -11.66 -2.10
C ALA A 17 4.68 -12.25 -3.48
N TYR A 18 5.63 -12.94 -4.12
CA TYR A 18 5.45 -13.55 -5.44
C TYR A 18 4.34 -14.60 -5.53
N ASN A 19 3.99 -15.26 -4.43
CA ASN A 19 2.93 -16.26 -4.37
C ASN A 19 1.72 -15.82 -3.51
N GLY A 20 1.65 -14.54 -3.13
CA GLY A 20 0.54 -13.98 -2.36
C GLY A 20 0.47 -14.41 -0.88
N SER A 21 1.48 -15.09 -0.33
CA SER A 21 1.47 -15.56 1.07
C SER A 21 2.04 -14.57 2.09
N HIS A 22 2.65 -13.47 1.65
CA HIS A 22 3.34 -12.48 2.49
C HIS A 22 2.50 -11.91 3.63
N ALA A 23 1.17 -11.78 3.46
CA ALA A 23 0.25 -11.26 4.47
C ALA A 23 0.26 -12.06 5.80
N ARG A 24 0.69 -13.33 5.77
CA ARG A 24 0.83 -14.18 6.96
C ARG A 24 2.13 -13.94 7.74
N SER A 25 3.03 -13.09 7.24
CA SER A 25 4.33 -12.84 7.87
C SER A 25 4.16 -11.92 9.08
N ALA A 26 4.82 -12.25 10.21
CA ALA A 26 4.73 -11.50 11.46
C ALA A 26 5.16 -10.01 11.37
N GLY A 27 5.85 -9.61 10.29
CA GLY A 27 6.24 -8.22 10.05
C GLY A 27 5.24 -7.41 9.23
N VAL A 28 4.19 -8.05 8.70
CA VAL A 28 3.19 -7.45 7.81
C VAL A 28 1.88 -7.26 8.58
N SER A 29 1.33 -6.05 8.50
CA SER A 29 -0.02 -5.76 8.98
C SER A 29 -0.87 -5.26 7.82
N THR A 30 -2.10 -5.77 7.72
CA THR A 30 -3.08 -5.42 6.70
C THR A 30 -4.29 -4.78 7.36
N TYR A 31 -4.70 -3.64 6.81
CA TYR A 31 -5.86 -2.88 7.25
C TYR A 31 -6.72 -2.56 6.02
N ARG A 32 -8.03 -2.36 6.23
CA ARG A 32 -8.95 -1.87 5.22
C ARG A 32 -9.66 -0.66 5.80
N ASP A 33 -9.47 0.48 5.15
CA ASP A 33 -10.09 1.73 5.55
C ASP A 33 -10.39 2.57 4.29
N ARG A 34 -11.31 3.52 4.43
CA ARG A 34 -11.64 4.51 3.41
C ARG A 34 -10.86 5.81 3.61
N HIS A 35 -10.28 6.02 4.80
CA HIS A 35 -9.49 7.20 5.11
C HIS A 35 -8.18 6.78 5.79
N VAL A 36 -7.05 7.22 5.25
CA VAL A 36 -5.72 6.91 5.80
C VAL A 36 -4.87 8.18 5.83
N GLU A 37 -4.42 8.53 7.03
CA GLU A 37 -3.44 9.60 7.25
C GLU A 37 -2.05 8.98 7.43
N VAL A 38 -1.07 9.55 6.74
CA VAL A 38 0.34 9.14 6.80
C VAL A 38 1.15 10.28 7.36
N GLU A 39 1.63 10.10 8.59
CA GLU A 39 2.55 11.02 9.23
C GLU A 39 4.01 10.57 9.06
N ARG A 40 4.90 11.56 9.06
CA ARG A 40 6.35 11.34 8.95
C ARG A 40 6.97 11.23 10.33
N VAL A 41 7.49 10.06 10.67
CA VAL A 41 8.17 9.84 11.96
C VAL A 41 9.61 10.39 11.94
N ALA A 42 10.34 10.21 10.83
CA ALA A 42 11.70 10.71 10.62
C ALA A 42 12.08 10.69 9.12
N ASN A 43 13.04 11.52 8.71
CA ASN A 43 13.52 11.68 7.31
C ASN A 43 12.42 12.07 6.31
N THR A 44 12.77 12.47 5.09
CA THR A 44 11.77 12.71 4.04
C THR A 44 11.13 11.39 3.62
N ALA A 45 9.80 11.34 3.68
CA ALA A 45 9.02 10.20 3.21
C ALA A 45 8.66 10.44 1.73
N TRP A 46 9.54 10.00 0.85
CA TRP A 46 9.28 9.98 -0.59
C TRP A 46 8.23 8.92 -0.92
N MET A 47 7.28 9.28 -1.77
CA MET A 47 6.14 8.46 -2.11
C MET A 47 6.07 8.27 -3.62
N ASP A 48 5.77 7.04 -4.00
CA ASP A 48 5.42 6.64 -5.35
C ASP A 48 3.89 6.50 -5.39
N ILE A 49 3.26 7.25 -6.28
CA ILE A 49 1.81 7.19 -6.51
C ILE A 49 1.62 6.78 -7.97
N ASP A 50 1.12 5.57 -8.18
CA ASP A 50 0.87 4.98 -9.50
C ASP A 50 2.09 4.96 -10.45
N GLY A 51 3.31 4.86 -9.91
CA GLY A 51 4.56 4.83 -10.68
C GLY A 51 5.16 6.21 -10.95
N GLU A 52 4.56 7.28 -10.45
CA GLU A 52 4.99 8.67 -10.65
C GLU A 52 5.69 9.25 -9.40
N ALA A 53 6.75 10.04 -9.63
CA ALA A 53 7.57 10.63 -8.58
C ALA A 53 7.53 12.18 -8.56
N PRO A 54 7.64 12.85 -7.37
CA PRO A 54 7.47 12.30 -6.03
C PRO A 54 6.33 12.98 -5.28
N GLY A 55 5.30 12.22 -4.91
CA GLY A 55 4.54 12.59 -3.72
C GLY A 55 5.50 12.68 -2.52
N VAL A 56 5.27 13.62 -1.62
CA VAL A 56 6.07 13.78 -0.39
C VAL A 56 5.13 13.82 0.80
N GLY A 57 5.40 12.98 1.79
CA GLY A 57 4.63 12.98 3.05
C GLY A 57 4.90 14.21 3.92
N PRO A 58 3.98 14.58 4.84
CA PRO A 58 2.77 13.84 5.21
C PRO A 58 1.71 13.86 4.11
N ALA A 59 0.84 12.85 4.11
CA ALA A 59 -0.18 12.68 3.10
C ALA A 59 -1.48 12.14 3.69
N GLU A 60 -2.59 12.48 3.05
CA GLU A 60 -3.92 12.01 3.40
C GLU A 60 -4.53 11.33 2.18
N PHE A 61 -5.09 10.13 2.38
CA PHE A 61 -5.72 9.34 1.34
C PHE A 61 -7.18 9.10 1.68
N ARG A 62 -8.07 9.46 0.75
CA ARG A 62 -9.51 9.23 0.88
C ARG A 62 -10.06 8.46 -0.32
N ILE A 63 -10.84 7.43 -0.03
CA ILE A 63 -11.61 6.71 -1.05
C ILE A 63 -12.90 7.49 -1.32
N HIS A 64 -13.07 7.89 -2.58
CA HIS A 64 -14.31 8.47 -3.08
C HIS A 64 -15.13 7.39 -3.78
N ASP A 65 -16.20 6.93 -3.12
CA ASP A 65 -17.07 5.90 -3.68
C ASP A 65 -17.67 6.37 -5.02
N ARG A 66 -17.53 5.55 -6.06
CA ARG A 66 -18.05 5.80 -7.41
C ARG A 66 -17.63 7.16 -8.01
N ALA A 67 -16.41 7.61 -7.72
CA ALA A 67 -15.89 8.88 -8.20
C ALA A 67 -15.90 9.02 -9.73
N LEU A 68 -15.76 7.90 -10.44
CA LEU A 68 -15.68 7.86 -11.90
C LEU A 68 -16.63 6.81 -12.46
N ARG A 69 -17.19 7.09 -13.64
CA ARG A 69 -17.90 6.12 -14.47
C ARG A 69 -16.92 5.55 -15.48
N VAL A 70 -16.69 4.24 -15.44
CA VAL A 70 -15.86 3.57 -16.44
C VAL A 70 -16.74 2.98 -17.54
N ILE A 71 -16.35 3.19 -18.80
CA ILE A 71 -17.04 2.65 -19.98
C ILE A 71 -16.34 1.36 -20.39
N GLY A 72 -17.11 0.30 -20.67
CA GLY A 72 -16.57 -0.96 -21.19
C GLY A 72 -16.13 -1.97 -20.13
N ILE A 73 -16.42 -1.73 -18.85
CA ILE A 73 -16.25 -2.74 -17.80
C ILE A 73 -17.41 -3.75 -17.88
N GLY A 74 -17.09 -5.05 -17.92
CA GLY A 74 -18.06 -6.14 -17.90
C GLY A 74 -18.75 -6.28 -16.52
N PRO A 75 -19.93 -6.94 -16.45
CA PRO A 75 -20.71 -7.08 -15.22
C PRO A 75 -19.97 -7.81 -14.07
N GLU A 76 -18.87 -8.50 -14.35
CA GLU A 76 -18.02 -9.18 -13.37
C GLU A 76 -17.19 -8.23 -12.48
N PHE A 77 -17.20 -6.92 -12.74
CA PHE A 77 -16.46 -5.91 -11.99
C PHE A 77 -17.34 -4.76 -11.46
N VAL A 78 -18.67 -4.90 -11.48
CA VAL A 78 -19.65 -3.91 -10.97
C VAL A 78 -20.19 -4.34 -9.60
#